data_AF-A0A1J4PX01-F1
#
_entry.id   AF-A0A1J4PX01-F1
#
_cell.length_a   1.000
_cell.length_b   1.000
_cell.length_c   1.000
_cell.angle_alpha   90.00
_cell.angle_beta   90.00
_cell.angle_gamma   90.00
#
_symmetry.space_group_name_H-M   'P 1'
#
loop_
_entity.id
_entity.type
_entity.pdbx_description
1 polymer ?
#
loop_
_entity_poly.entity_id
_entity_poly.type
_entity_poly.pdbx_seq_one_letter_code
_entity_poly.pdbx_strand_id
1 'polypeptide(L)'
;MRSGAIRRRLTLGPALLAAAGLLAFAASGTAQAAPSSCSGDQVRTLSFATGVTRVYRHGDYVCAITLARDPGVVRAMSVSVQARGSRPAKDTGHYLHRAGPVTVHAGHRCVWIRGAVGRNGVSSGWILC
;
A
#
# COMPACT_ATOMS: atom_id res chain seq x y z
N MET A 1 -67.63 5.16 -64.15
CA MET A 1 -66.18 5.39 -64.31
C MET A 1 -65.55 5.65 -62.95
N ARG A 2 -64.62 4.78 -62.53
CA ARG A 2 -63.48 4.95 -61.63
C ARG A 2 -63.22 3.65 -60.87
N SER A 3 -62.39 2.84 -61.52
CA SER A 3 -61.68 1.69 -60.98
C SER A 3 -60.54 2.14 -60.07
N GLY A 4 -60.12 1.27 -59.15
CA GLY A 4 -58.90 1.41 -58.33
C GLY A 4 -59.16 0.86 -56.93
N ALA A 5 -59.02 -0.46 -56.70
CA ALA A 5 -57.76 -1.11 -56.30
C ALA A 5 -57.26 -0.51 -54.96
N ILE A 6 -57.12 -1.23 -53.86
CA ILE A 6 -56.18 -2.33 -53.64
C ILE A 6 -56.60 -3.06 -52.36
N ARG A 7 -56.79 -4.38 -52.46
CA ARG A 7 -56.76 -5.31 -51.31
C ARG A 7 -55.59 -6.26 -51.53
N ARG A 8 -54.55 -6.19 -50.69
CA ARG A 8 -54.08 -7.34 -49.88
C ARG A 8 -52.80 -7.02 -49.10
N ARG A 9 -52.86 -7.48 -47.85
CA ARG A 9 -51.86 -7.54 -46.77
C ARG A 9 -50.59 -8.31 -47.15
N LEU A 10 -49.45 -7.92 -46.57
CA LEU A 10 -48.36 -8.74 -46.02
C LEU A 10 -47.39 -7.75 -45.31
N THR A 11 -47.53 -7.50 -43.99
CA THR A 11 -46.89 -8.21 -42.85
C THR A 11 -45.36 -8.16 -42.81
N LEU A 12 -44.86 -7.76 -41.63
CA LEU A 12 -43.47 -7.85 -41.10
C LEU A 12 -42.56 -6.71 -41.59
N GLY A 13 -42.11 -5.74 -40.79
CA GLY A 13 -41.90 -5.68 -39.34
C GLY A 13 -40.46 -5.16 -39.14
N PRO A 14 -40.24 -3.90 -38.70
CA PRO A 14 -38.89 -3.36 -38.57
C PRO A 14 -38.28 -3.91 -37.27
N ALA A 15 -37.60 -5.05 -37.34
CA ALA A 15 -36.84 -5.58 -36.21
C ALA A 15 -35.45 -4.94 -36.17
N LEU A 16 -35.38 -3.73 -35.64
CA LEU A 16 -34.20 -3.21 -34.95
C LEU A 16 -33.88 -4.14 -33.78
N LEU A 17 -32.64 -4.64 -33.68
CA LEU A 17 -31.92 -5.01 -32.44
C LEU A 17 -30.66 -5.82 -32.78
N ALA A 18 -29.58 -5.15 -33.19
CA ALA A 18 -28.24 -5.72 -33.11
C ALA A 18 -27.65 -5.32 -31.74
N ALA A 19 -27.92 -6.13 -30.72
CA ALA A 19 -27.32 -6.00 -29.41
C ALA A 19 -25.87 -6.51 -29.46
N ALA A 20 -24.94 -5.67 -29.90
CA ALA A 20 -23.51 -5.90 -29.70
C ALA A 20 -23.15 -5.47 -28.27
N GLY A 21 -23.37 -6.38 -27.31
CA GLY A 21 -22.85 -6.25 -25.96
C GLY A 21 -21.32 -6.40 -25.98
N LEU A 22 -20.61 -5.31 -26.23
CA LEU A 22 -19.16 -5.25 -26.04
C LEU A 22 -18.89 -5.37 -24.54
N LEU A 23 -18.37 -6.54 -24.15
CA LEU A 23 -17.89 -6.85 -22.82
C LEU A 23 -16.92 -5.75 -22.35
N ALA A 24 -17.36 -5.03 -21.33
CA ALA A 24 -16.55 -4.03 -20.64
C ALA A 24 -15.35 -4.70 -19.96
N PHE A 25 -14.20 -4.70 -20.63
CA PHE A 25 -12.91 -4.93 -19.98
C PHE A 25 -12.47 -3.64 -19.28
N ALA A 26 -13.19 -3.26 -18.23
CA ALA A 26 -12.66 -2.36 -17.22
C ALA A 26 -11.85 -3.20 -16.22
N ALA A 27 -10.74 -3.77 -16.68
CA ALA A 27 -9.70 -4.21 -15.77
C ALA A 27 -9.02 -2.93 -15.26
N SER A 28 -9.62 -2.29 -14.26
CA SER A 28 -8.93 -1.33 -13.42
C SER A 28 -7.84 -2.11 -12.67
N GLY A 29 -6.70 -2.26 -13.33
CA GLY A 29 -5.46 -2.57 -12.66
C GLY A 29 -5.27 -1.48 -11.62
N THR A 30 -5.67 -1.77 -10.39
CA THR A 30 -5.32 -0.94 -9.26
C THR A 30 -3.81 -1.03 -9.19
N ALA A 31 -3.12 -0.02 -9.71
CA ALA A 31 -1.74 0.19 -9.36
C ALA A 31 -1.78 0.68 -7.91
N GLN A 32 -1.77 -0.23 -6.93
CA GLN A 32 -1.56 0.18 -5.55
C GLN A 32 -0.14 0.74 -5.50
N ALA A 33 -0.02 2.06 -5.61
CA ALA A 33 1.22 2.75 -5.29
C ALA A 33 1.64 2.29 -3.89
N ALA A 34 2.87 1.76 -3.77
CA ALA A 34 3.39 1.35 -2.49
C ALA A 34 3.23 2.52 -1.52
N PRO A 35 2.62 2.30 -0.33
CA PRO A 35 2.31 3.39 0.56
C PRO A 35 3.61 4.13 0.90
N SER A 36 3.62 5.44 0.66
CA SER A 36 4.79 6.28 0.92
C SER A 36 5.03 6.48 2.43
N SER A 37 4.04 6.11 3.25
CA SER A 37 4.02 6.19 4.71
C SER A 37 3.39 4.94 5.32
N CYS A 38 3.58 4.74 6.62
CA CYS A 38 2.79 3.76 7.36
C CYS A 38 1.35 4.26 7.56
N SER A 39 0.38 3.37 7.44
CA SER A 39 -1.01 3.62 7.84
C SER A 39 -1.21 3.39 9.35
N GLY A 40 -2.26 4.02 9.90
CA GLY A 40 -2.65 3.88 11.30
C GLY A 40 -2.04 4.93 12.23
N ASP A 41 -2.18 4.67 13.53
CA ASP A 41 -1.79 5.61 14.58
C ASP A 41 -0.31 5.46 14.93
N GLN A 42 0.37 6.61 15.09
CA GLN A 42 1.75 6.61 15.55
C GLN A 42 1.81 6.29 17.05
N VAL A 43 2.21 5.06 17.38
CA VAL A 43 2.25 4.56 18.76
C VAL A 43 3.60 4.81 19.44
N ARG A 44 4.68 4.91 18.67
CA ARG A 44 6.02 5.18 19.21
C ARG A 44 6.90 5.97 18.25
N THR A 45 7.84 6.69 18.86
CA THR A 45 8.91 7.43 18.19
C THR A 45 10.22 7.10 18.87
N LEU A 46 11.17 6.58 18.12
CA LEU A 46 12.50 6.19 18.60
C LEU A 46 13.51 7.14 17.95
N SER A 47 13.87 8.20 18.67
CA SER A 47 14.83 9.20 18.19
C SER A 47 16.26 8.79 18.52
N PHE A 48 17.19 9.08 17.61
CA PHE A 48 18.62 8.91 17.81
C PHE A 48 19.39 10.02 17.09
N ALA A 49 20.72 10.05 17.23
CA ALA A 49 21.55 11.19 16.81
C ALA A 49 21.31 11.64 15.35
N THR A 50 21.23 10.70 14.41
CA THR A 50 21.16 10.99 12.96
C THR A 50 19.79 10.78 12.34
N GLY A 51 18.79 10.38 13.13
CA GLY A 51 17.50 10.00 12.59
C GLY A 51 16.42 9.72 13.63
N VAL A 52 15.25 9.35 13.10
CA VAL A 52 14.10 8.99 13.91
C VAL A 52 13.39 7.79 13.27
N THR A 53 13.12 6.78 14.07
CA THR A 53 12.28 5.65 13.67
C THR A 53 10.88 5.87 14.21
N ARG A 54 9.90 5.99 13.31
CA ARG A 54 8.48 6.14 13.67
C ARG A 54 7.79 4.79 13.52
N VAL A 55 6.96 4.48 14.51
CA VAL A 55 6.26 3.21 14.63
C VAL A 55 4.78 3.49 14.65
N TYR A 56 4.07 2.78 13.79
CA TYR A 56 2.64 2.91 13.58
C TYR A 56 1.97 1.57 13.84
N ARG A 57 0.75 1.60 14.39
CA ARG A 57 -0.09 0.42 14.57
C ARG A 57 -1.41 0.63 13.87
N HIS A 58 -1.84 -0.39 13.13
CA HIS A 58 -3.14 -0.45 12.51
C HIS A 58 -3.72 -1.84 12.73
N GLY A 59 -4.61 -1.96 13.73
CA GLY A 59 -5.09 -3.24 14.24
C GLY A 59 -3.93 -4.14 14.69
N ASP A 60 -3.85 -5.33 14.09
CA ASP A 60 -2.82 -6.33 14.39
C ASP A 60 -1.51 -6.13 13.62
N TYR A 61 -1.42 -5.08 12.80
CA TYR A 61 -0.21 -4.79 12.03
C TYR A 61 0.60 -3.68 12.70
N VAL A 62 1.91 -3.87 12.69
CA VAL A 62 2.88 -2.84 13.09
C VAL A 62 3.71 -2.47 11.88
N CYS A 63 3.79 -1.18 11.58
CA CYS A 63 4.59 -0.62 10.51
C CYS A 63 5.65 0.31 11.09
N ALA A 64 6.87 0.26 10.55
CA ALA A 64 7.93 1.19 10.90
C ALA A 64 8.60 1.81 9.69
N ILE A 65 9.01 3.06 9.86
CA ILE A 65 9.85 3.83 8.93
C ILE A 65 11.00 4.47 9.70
N THR A 66 12.18 4.54 9.08
CA THR A 66 13.32 5.29 9.63
C THR A 66 13.61 6.48 8.74
N LEU A 67 13.62 7.67 9.33
CA LEU A 67 13.84 8.95 8.66
C LEU A 67 15.20 9.51 9.09
N ALA A 68 15.95 10.08 8.14
CA ALA A 68 17.11 10.89 8.47
C ALA A 68 16.68 12.24 9.06
N ARG A 69 17.40 12.71 10.08
CA ARG A 69 17.15 14.04 10.68
C ARG A 69 17.57 15.15 9.71
N ASP A 70 18.73 14.99 9.09
CA ASP A 70 19.29 15.92 8.13
C ASP A 70 19.35 15.25 6.75
N PRO A 71 18.25 15.24 5.99
CA PRO A 71 18.25 14.74 4.62
C PRO A 71 19.05 15.70 3.72
N GLY A 72 19.84 15.16 2.80
CA GLY A 72 20.66 15.98 1.91
C GLY A 72 21.81 15.22 1.25
N VAL A 73 22.18 14.08 1.82
CA VAL A 73 23.11 13.13 1.21
C VAL A 73 22.54 11.72 1.31
N VAL A 74 22.85 10.90 0.32
CA VAL A 74 22.51 9.48 0.35
C VAL A 74 23.30 8.82 1.47
N ARG A 75 22.62 8.14 2.40
CA ARG A 75 23.23 7.44 3.53
C ARG A 75 22.74 6.00 3.58
N ALA A 76 23.58 5.11 4.10
CA ALA A 76 23.12 3.79 4.50
C ALA A 76 22.03 3.95 5.57
N MET A 77 20.83 3.42 5.32
CA MET A 77 19.74 3.40 6.29
C MET A 77 19.13 2.01 6.36
N SER A 78 18.57 1.70 7.51
CA SER A 78 17.81 0.47 7.67
C SER A 78 16.65 0.65 8.63
N VAL A 79 15.63 -0.16 8.43
CA VAL A 79 14.55 -0.37 9.38
C VAL A 79 14.26 -1.86 9.47
N SER A 80 14.02 -2.35 10.67
CA SER A 80 13.70 -3.74 10.95
C SER A 80 12.57 -3.79 11.96
N VAL A 81 11.60 -4.66 11.68
CA VAL A 81 10.48 -4.95 12.57
C VAL A 81 10.37 -6.47 12.70
N GLN A 82 10.33 -6.94 13.93
CA GLN A 82 10.22 -8.36 14.24
C GLN A 82 9.09 -8.57 15.24
N ALA A 83 8.09 -9.37 14.90
CA ALA A 83 7.17 -9.88 15.90
C ALA A 83 7.82 -11.03 16.66
N ARG A 84 7.57 -11.16 17.97
CA ARG A 84 8.15 -12.25 18.76
C ARG A 84 7.74 -13.59 18.15
N GLY A 85 8.73 -14.46 17.93
CA GLY A 85 8.54 -15.75 17.27
C GLY A 85 8.42 -15.70 15.74
N SER A 86 8.57 -14.53 15.10
CA SER A 86 8.66 -14.40 13.64
C SER A 86 10.08 -14.06 13.18
N ARG A 87 10.32 -14.24 11.87
CA ARG A 87 11.51 -13.66 11.22
C ARG A 87 11.37 -12.13 11.19
N PRO A 88 12.48 -11.39 11.32
CA PRO A 88 12.47 -9.94 11.17
C PRO A 88 12.21 -9.57 9.71
N ALA A 89 11.23 -8.70 9.48
CA ALA A 89 11.13 -7.97 8.22
C ALA A 89 12.11 -6.81 8.27
N LYS A 90 12.91 -6.64 7.21
CA LYS A 90 13.98 -5.64 7.17
C LYS A 90 14.01 -4.96 5.80
N ASP A 91 14.17 -3.66 5.82
CA ASP A 91 14.61 -2.87 4.68
C ASP A 91 15.98 -2.27 5.00
N THR A 92 16.91 -2.36 4.07
CA THR A 92 18.28 -1.86 4.21
C THR A 92 18.78 -1.44 2.84
N GLY A 93 19.33 -0.23 2.76
CA GLY A 93 19.84 0.30 1.52
C GLY A 93 20.44 1.68 1.71
N HIS A 94 20.75 2.32 0.59
CA HIS A 94 21.24 3.68 0.57
C HIS A 94 20.09 4.61 0.15
N TYR A 95 19.67 5.48 1.06
CA TYR A 95 18.49 6.32 0.87
C TYR A 95 18.83 7.78 1.12
N LEU A 96 18.08 8.70 0.48
CA LEU A 96 18.22 10.14 0.69
C LEU A 96 17.41 10.65 1.89
N HIS A 97 16.20 10.10 2.07
CA HIS A 97 15.23 10.59 3.05
C HIS A 97 14.84 9.54 4.11
N ARG A 98 14.56 8.31 3.69
CA ARG A 98 14.00 7.28 4.57
C ARG A 98 14.31 5.84 4.12
N ALA A 99 14.32 4.92 5.08
CA ALA A 99 14.16 3.49 4.86
C ALA A 99 12.76 3.03 5.32
N GLY A 100 12.15 2.11 4.57
CA GLY A 100 10.79 1.60 4.76
C GLY A 100 9.76 2.24 3.81
N PRO A 101 8.47 1.91 3.97
CA PRO A 101 7.87 1.25 5.14
C PRO A 101 8.07 -0.26 5.21
N VAL A 102 8.21 -0.77 6.44
CA VAL A 102 8.20 -2.22 6.73
C VAL A 102 7.05 -2.53 7.68
N THR A 103 6.15 -3.39 7.22
CA THR A 103 4.95 -3.81 7.97
C THR A 103 5.05 -5.29 8.33
N VAL A 104 4.71 -5.62 9.57
CA VAL A 104 4.57 -7.00 10.04
C VAL A 104 3.25 -7.20 10.73
N HIS A 105 2.71 -8.42 10.62
CA HIS A 105 1.58 -8.84 11.43
C HIS A 105 2.08 -9.20 12.84
N ALA A 106 1.77 -8.38 13.83
CA ALA A 106 2.17 -8.55 15.21
C ALA A 106 1.10 -9.29 16.05
N GLY A 107 -0.19 -9.01 15.81
CA GLY A 107 -1.26 -9.42 16.71
C GLY A 107 -1.03 -8.87 18.11
N HIS A 108 -1.18 -9.74 19.11
CA HIS A 108 -0.89 -9.46 20.52
C HIS A 108 0.56 -9.74 20.94
N ARG A 109 1.46 -9.99 19.97
CA ARG A 109 2.86 -10.31 20.27
C ARG A 109 3.67 -9.03 20.41
N CYS A 110 4.60 -9.04 21.35
CA CYS A 110 5.61 -8.00 21.44
C CYS A 110 6.40 -7.90 20.13
N VAL A 111 6.77 -6.68 19.74
CA VAL A 111 7.57 -6.41 18.56
C VAL A 111 8.91 -5.80 18.94
N TRP A 112 9.94 -6.15 18.20
CA TRP A 112 11.27 -5.57 18.29
C TRP A 112 11.56 -4.75 17.05
N ILE A 113 11.86 -3.47 17.26
CA ILE A 113 12.08 -2.50 16.20
C ILE A 113 13.50 -1.99 16.27
N ARG A 114 14.14 -1.95 15.11
CA ARG A 114 15.44 -1.32 14.91
C ARG A 114 15.38 -0.34 13.77
N GLY A 115 16.12 0.74 13.90
CA GLY A 115 16.37 1.67 12.81
C GLY A 115 17.78 2.22 12.88
N ALA A 116 18.34 2.52 11.73
CA ALA A 116 19.67 3.11 11.64
C ALA A 116 19.78 4.08 10.47
N VAL A 117 20.58 5.13 10.66
CA VAL A 117 20.98 6.11 9.64
C VAL A 117 22.48 6.35 9.79
N GLY A 118 23.26 5.91 8.81
CA GLY A 118 24.72 5.88 8.87
C GLY A 118 25.22 4.95 9.96
N ARG A 119 26.13 5.45 10.81
CA ARG A 119 26.72 4.68 11.92
C ARG A 119 25.87 4.67 13.18
N ASN A 120 24.83 5.50 13.26
CA ASN A 120 23.98 5.61 14.43
C ASN A 120 22.66 4.90 14.20
N GLY A 121 22.11 4.31 15.26
CA GLY A 121 20.83 3.64 15.21
C GLY A 121 20.23 3.46 16.59
N VAL A 122 19.05 2.86 16.61
CA VAL A 122 18.24 2.63 17.80
C VAL A 122 17.68 1.21 17.77
N SER A 123 17.48 0.65 18.95
CA SER A 123 16.83 -0.63 19.17
C SER A 123 15.83 -0.46 20.30
N SER A 124 14.56 -0.77 20.05
CA SER A 124 13.51 -0.61 21.05
C SER A 124 13.52 -1.69 22.15
N GLY A 125 14.18 -2.83 21.90
CA GLY A 125 13.85 -4.06 22.60
C GLY A 125 12.42 -4.53 22.25
N TRP A 126 11.87 -5.45 23.05
CA TRP A 126 10.49 -5.92 22.87
C TRP A 126 9.51 -4.90 23.47
N ILE A 127 8.70 -4.28 22.60
CA ILE A 127 7.67 -3.29 22.95
C ILE A 127 6.33 -3.67 22.33
N LEU A 128 5.26 -2.95 22.69
CA LEU A 128 3.90 -3.19 22.17
C LEU A 128 3.40 -4.63 22.39
N CYS A 129 3.82 -5.21 23.52
CA CYS A 129 3.00 -6.15 24.26
C CYS A 129 1.83 -5.33 24.86
#